data_AF-A0A966Q311-F1
#
_entry.id   AF-A0A966Q311-F1
#
_cell.length_a   1.000
_cell.length_b   1.000
_cell.length_c   1.000
_cell.angle_alpha   90.00
_cell.angle_beta   90.00
_cell.angle_gamma   90.00
#
_symmetry.space_group_name_H-M   'P 1'
#
loop_
_entity.id
_entity.type
_entity.pdbx_description
1 polymer ?
#
loop_
_entity_poly.entity_id
_entity_poly.type
_entity_poly.pdbx_seq_one_letter_code
_entity_poly.pdbx_strand_id
1 'polypeptide(L)'
;MNIFYIHADPKLCAEWAVDSHCVKMILESAQLLSTAHRVLDGTEYIDDGGKRKVKRWRLDDDRNITLYSATHVNHPSAVWARESNNNYNWLWCYLNEHCTEYTYRYGKVHKVESSGLVKALMTPPKNIPITYFKQPPSAMDPKYIISKDAVENYRNYYKVGKAHLHKWKNRLPPDWIKEL
;
A
#
# COMPACT_ATOMS: atom_id res chain seq x y z
N MET A 1 -2.31 4.06 -7.37
CA MET A 1 -2.38 3.33 -6.08
C MET A 1 -1.58 4.10 -5.06
N ASN A 2 -2.24 4.74 -4.11
CA ASN A 2 -1.58 5.74 -3.27
C ASN A 2 -1.26 5.14 -1.90
N ILE A 3 -0.03 5.32 -1.38
CA ILE A 3 0.31 4.93 -0.01
C ILE A 3 0.08 6.17 0.85
N PHE A 4 -1.03 6.22 1.59
CA PHE A 4 -1.35 7.37 2.44
C PHE A 4 -0.43 7.38 3.68
N TYR A 5 0.77 7.96 3.50
CA TYR A 5 1.84 8.05 4.49
C TYR A 5 1.64 9.26 5.40
N ILE A 6 0.63 9.20 6.29
CA ILE A 6 0.27 10.30 7.22
C ILE A 6 1.08 10.30 8.53
N HIS A 7 1.92 9.27 8.73
CA HIS A 7 2.85 9.13 9.84
C HIS A 7 3.95 8.10 9.51
N ALA A 8 5.13 8.22 10.12
CA ALA A 8 6.23 7.29 9.88
C ALA A 8 5.99 5.89 10.49
N ASP A 9 5.31 5.83 11.63
CA ASP A 9 4.84 4.58 12.23
C ASP A 9 3.62 4.02 11.46
N PRO A 10 3.71 2.80 10.88
CA PRO A 10 2.60 2.15 10.20
C PRO A 10 1.33 2.00 11.03
N LYS A 11 1.47 1.78 12.35
CA LYS A 11 0.34 1.61 13.26
C LYS A 11 -0.47 2.89 13.36
N LEU A 12 0.20 4.01 13.67
CA LEU A 12 -0.44 5.32 13.71
C LEU A 12 -1.03 5.71 12.35
N CYS A 13 -0.35 5.33 11.26
CA CYS A 13 -0.89 5.46 9.91
C CYS A 13 -2.24 4.75 9.72
N ALA A 14 -2.37 3.52 10.20
CA ALA A 14 -3.62 2.75 10.13
C ALA A 14 -4.70 3.34 11.05
N GLU A 15 -4.36 3.59 12.32
CA GLU A 15 -5.29 4.14 13.32
C GLU A 15 -5.83 5.51 12.93
N TRP A 16 -5.03 6.35 12.27
CA TRP A 16 -5.44 7.68 11.81
C TRP A 16 -6.06 7.72 10.43
N ALA A 17 -6.06 6.62 9.68
CA ALA A 17 -6.72 6.57 8.39
C ALA A 17 -8.23 6.78 8.56
N VAL A 18 -8.84 7.56 7.65
CA VAL A 18 -10.30 7.63 7.54
C VAL A 18 -10.86 6.26 7.17
N ASP A 19 -12.11 5.97 7.53
CA ASP A 19 -12.76 4.67 7.35
C ASP A 19 -12.61 4.10 5.93
N SER A 20 -12.84 4.93 4.91
CA SER A 20 -12.70 4.51 3.51
C SER A 20 -11.27 4.12 3.15
N HIS A 21 -10.26 4.78 3.73
CA HIS A 21 -8.86 4.47 3.51
C HIS A 21 -8.39 3.27 4.33
N CYS A 22 -8.90 3.07 5.55
CA CYS A 22 -8.65 1.86 6.35
C CYS A 22 -8.97 0.60 5.54
N VAL A 23 -10.14 0.55 4.89
CA VAL A 23 -10.53 -0.60 4.06
C VAL A 23 -9.70 -0.66 2.77
N LYS A 24 -9.58 0.47 2.06
CA LYS A 24 -8.93 0.56 0.75
C LYS A 24 -7.45 0.13 0.81
N MET A 25 -6.75 0.51 1.87
CA MET A 25 -5.31 0.30 1.97
C MET A 25 -4.91 -1.15 2.15
N ILE A 26 -5.81 -2.02 2.60
CA ILE A 26 -5.53 -3.45 2.68
C ILE A 26 -5.36 -4.04 1.28
N LEU A 27 -6.30 -3.78 0.38
CA LEU A 27 -6.25 -4.30 -1.00
C LEU A 27 -5.11 -3.66 -1.79
N GLU A 28 -4.98 -2.33 -1.73
CA GLU A 28 -3.95 -1.61 -2.48
C GLU A 28 -2.53 -1.99 -2.02
N SER A 29 -2.28 -2.16 -0.72
CA SER A 29 -0.96 -2.57 -0.22
C SER A 29 -0.64 -4.01 -0.63
N ALA A 30 -1.60 -4.93 -0.54
CA ALA A 30 -1.41 -6.31 -0.99
C ALA A 30 -1.11 -6.40 -2.50
N GLN A 31 -1.74 -5.55 -3.31
CA GLN A 31 -1.46 -5.46 -4.75
C GLN A 31 -0.07 -4.89 -5.04
N LEU A 32 0.37 -3.86 -4.31
CA LEU A 32 1.74 -3.31 -4.43
C LEU A 32 2.80 -4.35 -4.06
N LEU A 33 2.64 -5.03 -2.92
CA LEU A 33 3.56 -6.07 -2.45
C LEU A 33 3.58 -7.28 -3.40
N SER A 34 2.41 -7.74 -3.87
CA SER A 34 2.34 -8.80 -4.88
C SER A 34 3.06 -8.40 -6.17
N THR A 35 2.87 -7.14 -6.61
CA THR A 35 3.55 -6.61 -7.80
C THR A 35 5.06 -6.61 -7.63
N ALA A 36 5.60 -6.36 -6.43
CA ALA A 36 7.03 -6.45 -6.17
C ALA A 36 7.57 -7.87 -6.42
N HIS A 37 6.90 -8.91 -5.89
CA HIS A 37 7.26 -10.32 -6.17
C HIS A 37 7.21 -10.64 -7.65
N ARG A 38 6.12 -10.25 -8.32
CA ARG A 38 5.92 -10.51 -9.74
C ARG A 38 7.03 -9.92 -10.61
N VAL A 39 7.41 -8.67 -10.34
CA VAL A 39 8.39 -7.94 -11.15
C VAL A 39 9.82 -8.38 -10.85
N LEU A 40 10.15 -8.69 -9.58
CA LEU A 40 11.52 -9.01 -9.17
C LEU A 40 11.88 -10.49 -9.32
N ASP A 41 10.93 -11.39 -9.07
CA ASP A 41 11.18 -12.83 -9.06
C ASP A 41 10.51 -13.55 -10.23
N GLY A 42 9.67 -12.87 -11.01
CA GLY A 42 8.89 -13.47 -12.09
C GLY A 42 9.47 -13.24 -13.48
N THR A 43 9.11 -14.14 -14.39
CA THR A 43 9.46 -14.05 -15.81
C THR A 43 8.41 -13.21 -16.55
N GLU A 44 8.86 -12.15 -17.22
CA GLU A 44 8.00 -11.29 -18.03
C GLU A 44 7.55 -12.02 -19.31
N TYR A 45 6.28 -11.89 -19.67
CA TYR A 45 5.74 -12.37 -20.94
C TYR A 45 4.68 -11.41 -21.48
N ILE A 46 4.39 -11.53 -22.78
CA ILE A 46 3.30 -10.79 -23.43
C ILE A 46 2.09 -11.71 -23.51
N ASP A 47 0.99 -11.28 -22.90
CA ASP A 47 -0.34 -11.87 -23.09
C ASP A 47 -1.01 -11.17 -24.27
N ASP A 48 -1.24 -11.90 -25.35
CA ASP A 48 -1.87 -11.42 -26.58
C ASP A 48 -3.24 -12.08 -26.84
N GLY A 49 -3.78 -12.83 -25.87
CA GLY A 49 -5.08 -13.50 -26.00
C GLY A 49 -6.29 -12.58 -25.87
N GLY A 50 -6.08 -11.29 -25.59
CA GLY A 50 -7.13 -10.29 -25.42
C GLY A 50 -7.18 -9.24 -26.54
N LYS A 51 -8.03 -8.22 -26.35
CA LYS A 51 -8.16 -7.10 -27.32
C LYS A 51 -6.88 -6.27 -27.48
N ARG A 52 -5.94 -6.36 -26.54
CA ARG A 52 -4.68 -5.62 -26.51
C ARG A 52 -3.60 -6.53 -25.95
N LYS A 53 -2.37 -6.38 -26.46
CA LYS A 53 -1.18 -7.01 -25.89
C LYS A 53 -0.88 -6.40 -24.53
N VAL A 54 -0.77 -7.22 -23.49
CA VAL A 54 -0.52 -6.79 -22.11
C VAL A 54 0.72 -7.50 -21.58
N LYS A 55 1.64 -6.73 -21.03
CA LYS A 55 2.81 -7.24 -20.32
C LYS A 55 2.38 -7.86 -18.98
N ARG A 56 2.81 -9.09 -18.72
CA ARG A 56 2.51 -9.85 -17.49
C ARG A 56 3.77 -10.51 -16.95
N TRP A 57 3.66 -11.05 -15.74
CA TRP A 57 4.74 -11.72 -15.02
C TRP A 57 4.23 -13.02 -14.40
N ARG A 58 4.95 -14.10 -14.67
CA ARG A 58 4.67 -15.42 -14.11
C ARG A 58 5.71 -15.78 -13.06
N LEU A 59 5.26 -16.34 -11.94
CA LEU A 59 6.15 -16.98 -10.97
C LEU A 59 6.14 -18.49 -11.24
N ASP A 60 7.27 -19.15 -11.08
CA ASP A 60 7.42 -20.58 -11.39
C ASP A 60 7.19 -21.48 -10.16
N ASP A 61 6.58 -20.94 -9.11
CA ASP A 61 6.24 -21.62 -7.86
C ASP A 61 4.81 -21.28 -7.40
N ASP A 62 4.39 -21.83 -6.25
CA ASP A 62 3.03 -21.69 -5.70
C ASP A 62 2.57 -20.24 -5.49
N ARG A 63 3.51 -19.30 -5.34
CA ARG A 63 3.19 -17.87 -5.26
C ARG A 63 2.46 -17.38 -6.51
N ASN A 64 2.61 -18.06 -7.64
CA ASN A 64 1.87 -17.74 -8.87
C ASN A 64 0.36 -17.84 -8.69
N ILE A 65 -0.11 -18.76 -7.84
CA ILE A 65 -1.52 -18.97 -7.53
C ILE A 65 -1.95 -18.06 -6.39
N THR A 66 -1.10 -17.92 -5.37
CA THR A 66 -1.44 -17.17 -4.14
C THR A 66 -1.45 -15.66 -4.32
N LEU A 67 -0.45 -15.09 -5.01
CA LEU A 67 -0.26 -13.64 -5.10
C LEU A 67 -1.14 -13.01 -6.16
N TYR A 68 -1.53 -11.75 -5.95
CA TYR A 68 -2.20 -11.00 -7.00
C TYR A 68 -1.31 -10.85 -8.25
N SER A 69 -1.97 -10.71 -9.40
CA SER A 69 -1.28 -10.33 -10.64
C SER A 69 -0.66 -8.95 -10.50
N ALA A 70 0.47 -8.73 -11.19
CA ALA A 70 1.12 -7.42 -11.22
C ALA A 70 0.15 -6.34 -11.74
N THR A 71 0.12 -5.19 -11.08
CA THR A 71 -0.72 -4.07 -11.48
C THR A 71 0.02 -2.76 -11.24
N HIS A 72 -0.25 -1.74 -12.06
CA HIS A 72 0.33 -0.40 -11.93
C HIS A 72 1.87 -0.41 -11.79
N VAL A 73 2.57 -1.28 -12.52
CA VAL A 73 4.02 -1.54 -12.33
C VAL A 73 4.89 -0.27 -12.36
N ASN A 74 4.50 0.73 -13.16
CA ASN A 74 5.24 1.98 -13.32
C ASN A 74 4.74 3.11 -12.39
N HIS A 75 3.71 2.85 -11.58
CA HIS A 75 3.23 3.84 -10.62
C HIS A 75 4.29 4.11 -9.55
N PRO A 76 4.51 5.37 -9.11
CA PRO A 76 5.56 5.71 -8.15
C PRO A 76 5.57 4.81 -6.91
N SER A 77 4.41 4.58 -6.29
CA SER A 77 4.29 3.70 -5.12
C SER A 77 4.68 2.23 -5.40
N ALA A 78 4.41 1.72 -6.60
CA ALA A 78 4.77 0.35 -6.97
C ALA A 78 6.28 0.23 -7.20
N VAL A 79 6.89 1.27 -7.79
CA VAL A 79 8.34 1.37 -7.96
C VAL A 79 9.02 1.45 -6.59
N TRP A 80 8.55 2.36 -5.73
CA TRP A 80 9.06 2.56 -4.37
C TRP A 80 9.01 1.27 -3.52
N ALA A 81 7.88 0.55 -3.57
CA ALA A 81 7.70 -0.67 -2.78
C ALA A 81 8.72 -1.78 -3.09
N ARG A 82 9.25 -1.81 -4.32
CA ARG A 82 10.22 -2.82 -4.78
C ARG A 82 11.65 -2.29 -4.91
N GLU A 83 11.87 -1.02 -4.60
CA GLU A 83 13.20 -0.39 -4.69
C GLU A 83 14.13 -0.84 -3.55
N SER A 84 13.57 -1.28 -2.43
CA SER A 84 14.29 -1.62 -1.22
C SER A 84 13.53 -2.62 -0.36
N ASN A 85 14.24 -3.57 0.24
CA ASN A 85 13.69 -4.48 1.25
C ASN A 85 13.06 -3.72 2.43
N ASN A 86 13.62 -2.57 2.82
CA ASN A 86 13.10 -1.76 3.92
C ASN A 86 11.81 -1.03 3.53
N ASN A 87 11.65 -0.61 2.27
CA ASN A 87 10.38 -0.05 1.77
C ASN A 87 9.29 -1.13 1.74
N TYR A 88 9.64 -2.32 1.24
CA TYR A 88 8.74 -3.47 1.23
C TYR A 88 8.29 -3.84 2.65
N ASN A 89 9.23 -3.99 3.58
CA ASN A 89 8.94 -4.36 4.97
C ASN A 89 8.04 -3.33 5.64
N TRP A 90 8.30 -2.03 5.45
CA TRP A 90 7.43 -0.98 5.96
C TRP A 90 6.01 -1.10 5.41
N LEU A 91 5.87 -1.35 4.10
CA LEU A 91 4.56 -1.51 3.46
C LEU A 91 3.83 -2.79 3.91
N TRP A 92 4.57 -3.87 4.23
CA TRP A 92 3.98 -5.06 4.83
C TRP A 92 3.47 -4.79 6.25
N CYS A 93 4.25 -4.10 7.09
CA CYS A 93 3.79 -3.67 8.41
C CYS A 93 2.53 -2.80 8.26
N TYR A 94 2.53 -1.85 7.31
CA TYR A 94 1.37 -1.02 7.00
C TYR A 94 0.14 -1.84 6.60
N LEU A 95 0.28 -2.84 5.73
CA LEU A 95 -0.79 -3.78 5.39
C LEU A 95 -1.32 -4.50 6.65
N ASN A 96 -0.42 -5.03 7.46
CA ASN A 96 -0.78 -5.79 8.67
C ASN A 96 -1.52 -4.91 9.69
N GLU A 97 -1.04 -3.70 9.95
CA GLU A 97 -1.69 -2.74 10.85
C GLU A 97 -3.07 -2.31 10.34
N HIS A 98 -3.25 -2.15 9.02
CA HIS A 98 -4.57 -1.89 8.45
C HIS A 98 -5.53 -3.08 8.60
N CYS A 99 -5.04 -4.31 8.52
CA CYS A 99 -5.83 -5.51 8.82
C CYS A 99 -6.28 -5.56 10.29
N THR A 100 -5.36 -5.28 11.22
CA THR A 100 -5.67 -5.15 12.65
C THR A 100 -6.69 -4.05 12.91
N GLU A 101 -6.49 -2.86 12.34
CA GLU A 101 -7.39 -1.73 12.50
C GLU A 101 -8.77 -1.99 11.87
N TYR A 102 -8.83 -2.65 10.72
CA TYR A 102 -10.10 -3.07 10.12
C TYR A 102 -10.87 -4.01 11.04
N THR A 103 -10.20 -4.99 11.63
CA THR A 103 -10.82 -5.91 12.58
C THR A 103 -11.34 -5.16 13.81
N TYR A 104 -10.57 -4.20 14.33
CA TYR A 104 -11.01 -3.35 15.44
C TYR A 104 -12.24 -2.50 15.10
N ARG A 105 -12.28 -1.83 13.93
CA ARG A 105 -13.39 -0.94 13.55
C ARG A 105 -14.65 -1.66 13.11
N TYR A 106 -14.52 -2.81 12.46
CA TYR A 106 -15.62 -3.49 11.79
C TYR A 106 -16.01 -4.83 12.40
N GLY A 107 -15.22 -5.36 13.34
CA GLY A 107 -15.50 -6.63 14.02
C GLY A 107 -15.44 -7.85 13.09
N LYS A 108 -14.71 -7.74 11.97
CA LYS A 108 -14.58 -8.78 10.94
C LYS A 108 -13.15 -8.82 10.44
N VAL A 109 -12.71 -10.00 10.01
CA VAL A 109 -11.39 -10.21 9.38
C VAL A 109 -11.49 -9.91 7.89
N HIS A 110 -10.58 -9.10 7.34
CA HIS A 110 -10.60 -8.76 5.92
C HIS A 110 -10.27 -9.98 5.04
N LYS A 111 -10.76 -10.02 3.79
CA LYS A 111 -10.55 -11.17 2.89
C LYS A 111 -9.07 -11.40 2.58
N VAL A 112 -8.29 -10.34 2.43
CA VAL A 112 -6.83 -10.40 2.19
C VAL A 112 -6.13 -11.14 3.33
N GLU A 113 -6.49 -10.87 4.57
CA GLU A 113 -5.94 -11.56 5.76
C GLU A 113 -6.42 -13.01 5.83
N SER A 114 -7.74 -13.24 5.80
CA SER A 114 -8.32 -14.58 5.93
C SER A 114 -8.00 -15.52 4.76
N SER A 115 -7.60 -14.99 3.59
CA SER A 115 -7.09 -15.79 2.48
C SER A 115 -5.66 -16.31 2.69
N GLY A 116 -4.95 -15.85 3.72
CA GLY A 116 -3.53 -16.14 3.95
C GLY A 116 -2.57 -15.24 3.16
N LEU A 117 -3.08 -14.30 2.35
CA LEU A 117 -2.24 -13.45 1.51
C LEU A 117 -1.32 -12.52 2.34
N VAL A 118 -1.79 -11.99 3.49
CA VAL A 118 -0.93 -11.21 4.39
C VAL A 118 0.29 -12.01 4.83
N LYS A 119 0.08 -13.27 5.22
CA LYS A 119 1.16 -14.19 5.62
C LYS A 119 2.10 -14.51 4.46
N ALA A 120 1.55 -14.76 3.27
CA ALA A 120 2.35 -15.03 2.06
C ALA A 120 3.23 -13.84 1.66
N LEU A 121 2.81 -12.61 1.97
CA LEU A 121 3.54 -11.38 1.67
C LEU A 121 4.53 -10.96 2.76
N MET A 122 4.63 -11.69 3.89
CA MET A 122 5.50 -11.33 5.01
C MET A 122 6.99 -11.33 4.64
N THR A 123 7.38 -12.22 3.73
CA THR A 123 8.76 -12.28 3.24
C THR A 123 8.90 -11.46 1.96
N PRO A 124 9.92 -10.57 1.85
CA PRO A 124 10.22 -9.87 0.62
C PRO A 124 10.56 -10.80 -0.56
N PRO A 125 10.50 -10.30 -1.81
CA PRO A 125 10.99 -11.02 -2.99
C PRO A 125 12.47 -11.40 -2.85
N LYS A 126 12.88 -12.49 -3.49
CA LYS A 126 14.26 -13.00 -3.43
C LYS A 126 15.27 -12.00 -4.01
N ASN A 127 14.89 -11.34 -5.10
CA ASN A 127 15.77 -10.44 -5.84
C ASN A 127 15.61 -8.95 -5.44
N ILE A 128 15.01 -8.66 -4.28
CA ILE A 128 14.83 -7.28 -3.85
C ILE A 128 16.17 -6.66 -3.41
N PRO A 129 16.48 -5.40 -3.81
CA PRO A 129 17.68 -4.73 -3.32
C PRO A 129 17.63 -4.53 -1.80
N ILE A 130 18.76 -4.79 -1.13
CA ILE A 130 18.92 -4.53 0.31
C ILE A 130 19.52 -3.14 0.48
N THR A 131 18.70 -2.16 0.88
CA THR A 131 19.13 -0.76 1.00
C THR A 131 18.26 0.00 2.01
N TYR A 132 18.55 1.28 2.24
CA TYR A 132 17.86 2.10 3.22
C TYR A 132 16.37 2.31 2.90
N PHE A 133 15.60 2.60 3.94
CA PHE A 133 14.23 3.08 3.80
C PHE A 133 14.22 4.48 3.17
N LYS A 134 13.21 4.74 2.33
CA LYS A 134 12.87 6.08 1.83
C LYS A 134 11.41 6.33 2.13
N GLN A 135 11.02 7.58 2.41
CA GLN A 135 9.61 7.92 2.54
C GLN A 135 8.85 7.57 1.24
N PRO A 136 7.60 7.07 1.32
CA PRO A 136 6.77 6.84 0.14
C PRO A 136 6.62 8.11 -0.72
N PRO A 137 6.52 7.98 -2.05
CA PRO A 137 6.34 9.13 -2.92
C PRO A 137 5.00 9.81 -2.63
N SER A 138 4.98 11.13 -2.80
CA SER A 138 3.75 11.95 -2.78
C SER A 138 2.95 11.75 -4.07
N ALA A 139 2.23 10.64 -4.19
CA ALA A 139 1.49 10.25 -5.40
C ALA A 139 0.06 10.83 -5.43
N MET A 140 -0.03 12.15 -5.27
CA MET A 140 -1.26 12.92 -5.22
C MET A 140 -1.21 14.11 -6.19
N ASP A 141 -2.31 14.85 -6.32
CA ASP A 141 -2.34 16.08 -7.14
C ASP A 141 -1.31 17.10 -6.62
N PRO A 142 -0.50 17.73 -7.50
CA PRO A 142 0.56 18.66 -7.12
C PRO A 142 0.11 19.77 -6.17
N LYS A 143 -1.14 20.23 -6.23
CA LYS A 143 -1.64 21.29 -5.35
C LYS A 143 -1.66 20.93 -3.86
N TYR A 144 -1.55 19.64 -3.51
CA TYR A 144 -1.47 19.17 -2.13
C TYR A 144 -0.03 18.92 -1.65
N ILE A 145 0.96 19.01 -2.55
CA ILE A 145 2.38 18.86 -2.25
C ILE A 145 2.91 20.22 -1.79
N ILE A 146 3.09 20.38 -0.50
CA ILE A 146 3.47 21.65 0.16
C ILE A 146 4.91 21.64 0.66
N SER A 147 5.55 20.47 0.72
CA SER A 147 6.96 20.35 1.12
C SER A 147 7.62 19.11 0.52
N LYS A 148 8.90 18.89 0.88
CA LYS A 148 9.63 17.66 0.53
C LYS A 148 9.29 16.47 1.44
N ASP A 149 8.62 16.72 2.57
CA ASP A 149 8.23 15.68 3.51
C ASP A 149 6.88 15.08 3.11
N ALA A 150 6.85 13.76 2.91
CA ALA A 150 5.65 13.07 2.47
C ALA A 150 4.54 13.10 3.54
N VAL A 151 4.88 13.07 4.83
CA VAL A 151 3.91 13.15 5.93
C VAL A 151 3.17 14.48 5.89
N GLU A 152 3.89 15.59 5.75
CA GLU A 152 3.28 16.92 5.62
C GLU A 152 2.33 16.98 4.41
N ASN A 153 2.75 16.45 3.27
CA ASN A 153 1.95 16.42 2.05
C ASN A 153 0.68 15.58 2.21
N TYR A 154 0.77 14.37 2.78
CA TYR A 154 -0.40 13.51 2.99
C TYR A 154 -1.34 14.05 4.07
N ARG A 155 -0.82 14.68 5.12
CA ARG A 155 -1.65 15.37 6.12
C ARG A 155 -2.40 16.54 5.49
N ASN A 156 -1.73 17.37 4.70
CA ASN A 156 -2.38 18.43 3.93
C ASN A 156 -3.44 17.87 2.96
N TYR A 157 -3.14 16.77 2.27
CA TYR A 157 -4.11 16.11 1.41
C TYR A 157 -5.32 15.59 2.18
N TYR A 158 -5.12 15.07 3.40
CA TYR A 158 -6.21 14.68 4.29
C TYR A 158 -7.06 15.87 4.73
N LYS A 159 -6.43 16.97 5.18
CA LYS A 159 -7.10 18.19 5.64
C LYS A 159 -7.94 18.83 4.53
N VAL A 160 -7.34 19.04 3.36
CA VAL A 160 -7.94 19.87 2.31
C VAL A 160 -8.58 19.01 1.21
N GLY A 161 -7.85 18.01 0.71
CA GLY A 161 -8.30 17.22 -0.43
C GLY A 161 -9.28 16.10 -0.09
N LYS A 162 -9.27 15.62 1.16
CA LYS A 162 -10.10 14.50 1.64
C LYS A 162 -11.02 14.86 2.81
N ALA A 163 -11.27 16.14 3.06
CA ALA A 163 -12.21 16.60 4.09
C ALA A 163 -13.57 15.88 4.05
N HIS A 164 -14.11 15.68 2.84
CA HIS A 164 -15.38 14.98 2.61
C HIS A 164 -15.38 13.48 3.01
N LEU A 165 -14.22 12.88 3.27
CA LEU A 165 -14.09 11.48 3.70
C LEU A 165 -13.91 11.32 5.22
N HIS A 166 -13.88 12.42 5.98
CA HIS A 166 -13.56 12.45 7.41
C HIS A 166 -14.59 11.69 8.24
N LYS A 167 -14.27 10.41 8.49
CA LYS A 167 -14.99 9.49 9.39
C LYS A 167 -13.97 8.52 9.98
N TRP A 168 -14.09 8.26 11.28
CA TRP A 168 -13.20 7.37 12.05
C TRP A 168 -14.05 6.51 12.98
N LYS A 169 -14.60 5.43 12.47
CA LYS A 169 -15.41 4.50 13.27
C LYS A 169 -14.58 3.97 14.44
N ASN A 170 -15.12 4.07 15.65
CA ASN A 170 -14.50 3.62 16.90
C ASN A 170 -13.12 4.26 17.21
N ARG A 171 -12.76 5.37 16.54
CA ARG A 171 -11.51 6.11 16.78
C ARG A 171 -11.78 7.61 16.86
N LEU A 172 -10.90 8.32 17.54
CA LEU A 172 -10.86 9.78 17.45
C LEU A 172 -10.06 10.19 16.20
N PRO A 173 -10.42 11.29 15.52
CA PRO A 173 -9.56 11.86 14.51
C PRO A 173 -8.24 12.28 15.15
N PRO A 174 -7.11 12.22 14.41
CA PRO A 174 -5.84 12.73 14.92
C PRO A 174 -5.90 14.24 15.15
N ASP A 175 -5.16 14.73 16.15
CA ASP A 175 -5.23 16.14 16.59
C ASP A 175 -4.90 17.12 15.46
N TRP A 176 -3.94 16.76 14.60
CA TRP A 176 -3.56 17.59 13.47
C TRP A 176 -4.70 17.85 12.48
N ILE A 177 -5.80 17.07 12.47
CA ILE A 177 -6.98 17.38 11.62
C ILE A 177 -7.70 18.65 12.07
N LYS A 178 -7.68 18.98 13.38
CA LYS A 178 -8.40 20.13 13.95
C LYS A 178 -7.59 21.42 13.94
N GLU A 179 -6.29 21.32 13.72
CA GLU A 179 -5.39 22.47 13.54
C GLU A 179 -5.63 23.08 12.14
N LEU A 180 -6.59 24.02 12.08
CA LEU A 180 -6.79 24.98 11.00
C LEU A 180 -6.46 26.38 11.50
#